data_AF-A0A9W9ZJ31-F1
#
_entry.id   AF-A0A9W9ZJ31-F1
#
_cell.length_a   1.000
_cell.length_b   1.000
_cell.length_c   1.000
_cell.angle_alpha   90.00
_cell.angle_beta   90.00
_cell.angle_gamma   90.00
#
_symmetry.space_group_name_H-M   'P 1'
#
loop_
_entity.id
_entity.type
_entity.pdbx_description
1 polymer ?
#
loop_
_entity_poly.entity_id
_entity_poly.type
_entity_poly.pdbx_seq_one_letter_code
_entity_poly.pdbx_strand_id
1 'polypeptide(L)'
;MVYMDPTELGWRPYVKSWMQRTCTKMKDETKEYLMNLFENYVDNGLNFARKKCVQAMQQVDINKVTTMCCLLESFFFPEKGGPDFNMDTNKLNSLICTTFLFTFLWSMAGNLVETSMDAFDTFARDLFSDTQDVKLPGSGDLFSYFVDFDTRRLEPWEKIIPSFKYNSEIAYFDLLVPTVDTVRFGFLMEKLLAINRSVMFTGTTGVGKVTSHVQSRAKTF
;
A
#
# COMPACT_ATOMS: atom_id res chain seq x y z
N MET A 1 -30.14 -24.42 -3.43
CA MET A 1 -28.86 -23.68 -3.42
C MET A 1 -29.17 -22.21 -3.64
N VAL A 2 -28.66 -21.31 -2.81
CA VAL A 2 -28.82 -19.86 -3.00
C VAL A 2 -27.59 -19.39 -3.76
N TYR A 3 -27.78 -18.93 -4.99
CA TYR A 3 -26.74 -18.30 -5.79
C TYR A 3 -26.74 -16.81 -5.45
N MET A 4 -25.61 -16.28 -4.99
CA MET A 4 -25.43 -14.86 -4.74
C MET A 4 -24.45 -14.33 -5.78
N ASP A 5 -24.84 -13.29 -6.51
CA ASP A 5 -24.01 -12.75 -7.57
C ASP A 5 -22.85 -11.93 -6.95
N PRO A 6 -21.57 -12.21 -7.27
CA PRO A 6 -20.43 -11.47 -6.72
C PRO A 6 -20.50 -9.96 -7.02
N THR A 7 -21.21 -9.59 -8.09
CA THR A 7 -21.47 -8.21 -8.50
C THR A 7 -22.40 -7.45 -7.56
N GLU A 8 -23.28 -8.12 -6.81
CA GLU A 8 -24.23 -7.48 -5.90
C GLU A 8 -23.63 -7.12 -4.54
N LEU A 9 -22.63 -7.87 -4.06
CA LEU A 9 -22.05 -7.63 -2.74
C LEU A 9 -21.13 -6.40 -2.75
N GLY A 10 -20.34 -6.23 -3.82
CA GLY A 10 -19.38 -5.12 -3.95
C GLY A 10 -18.33 -5.09 -2.83
N TRP A 11 -17.56 -4.01 -2.76
CA TRP A 11 -16.50 -3.84 -1.75
C TRP A 11 -16.99 -3.18 -0.45
N ARG A 12 -18.09 -2.44 -0.49
CA ARG A 12 -18.60 -1.63 0.63
C ARG A 12 -18.93 -2.47 1.88
N PRO A 13 -19.62 -3.62 1.81
CA PRO A 13 -19.91 -4.43 3.00
C PRO A 13 -18.64 -4.95 3.67
N TYR A 14 -17.63 -5.31 2.88
CA TYR A 14 -16.34 -5.74 3.39
C TYR A 14 -15.65 -4.62 4.17
N VAL A 15 -15.54 -3.42 3.59
CA VAL A 15 -14.91 -2.26 4.24
C VAL A 15 -15.65 -1.89 5.52
N LYS A 16 -16.98 -1.83 5.50
CA LYS A 16 -17.80 -1.57 6.70
C LYS A 16 -17.54 -2.59 7.81
N SER A 17 -17.50 -3.88 7.48
CA SER A 17 -17.18 -4.93 8.45
C SER A 17 -15.75 -4.84 8.98
N TRP A 18 -14.78 -4.54 8.11
CA TRP A 18 -13.39 -4.33 8.49
C TRP A 18 -13.24 -3.15 9.46
N MET A 19 -13.86 -2.00 9.16
CA MET A 19 -13.83 -0.82 10.03
C MET A 19 -14.43 -1.10 11.41
N GLN A 20 -15.52 -1.87 11.48
CA GLN A 20 -16.14 -2.25 12.75
C GLN A 20 -15.23 -3.14 13.61
N ARG A 21 -14.48 -4.07 12.99
CA ARG A 21 -13.60 -5.00 13.70
C ARG A 21 -12.26 -4.39 14.08
N THR A 22 -11.66 -3.62 13.18
CA THR A 22 -10.26 -3.19 13.29
C THR A 22 -10.13 -1.75 13.79
N CYS A 23 -10.99 -0.83 13.34
CA CYS A 23 -10.87 0.60 13.65
C CYS A 23 -11.50 1.00 14.99
N THR A 24 -11.44 0.14 16.01
CA THR A 24 -12.10 0.35 17.31
C THR A 24 -11.52 1.52 18.10
N LYS A 25 -10.24 1.85 17.88
CA LYS A 25 -9.55 2.98 18.54
C LYS A 25 -9.80 4.34 17.86
N MET A 26 -10.42 4.35 16.67
CA MET A 26 -10.75 5.59 15.96
C MET A 26 -12.08 6.17 16.45
N LYS A 27 -12.16 7.50 16.51
CA LYS A 27 -13.41 8.23 16.74
C LYS A 27 -14.35 8.05 15.54
N ASP A 28 -15.65 8.20 15.76
CA ASP A 28 -16.63 7.97 14.70
C ASP A 28 -16.51 8.99 13.55
N GLU A 29 -16.18 10.25 13.86
CA GLU A 29 -15.84 11.28 12.85
C GLU A 29 -14.67 10.84 11.95
N THR A 30 -13.64 10.23 12.53
CA THR A 30 -12.47 9.72 11.79
C THR A 30 -12.82 8.52 10.93
N LYS A 31 -13.70 7.63 11.42
CA LYS A 31 -14.22 6.50 10.63
C LYS A 31 -15.04 7.02 9.45
N GLU A 32 -15.91 8.00 9.68
CA GLU A 32 -16.72 8.61 8.61
C GLU A 32 -15.84 9.27 7.55
N TYR A 33 -14.81 10.02 7.97
CA TYR A 33 -13.82 10.58 7.06
C TYR A 33 -13.12 9.49 6.23
N LEU A 34 -12.63 8.42 6.86
CA LEU A 34 -12.00 7.31 6.15
C LEU A 34 -12.97 6.65 5.16
N MET A 35 -14.23 6.42 5.54
CA MET A 35 -15.25 5.87 4.65
C MET A 35 -15.52 6.79 3.45
N ASN A 36 -15.55 8.11 3.65
CA ASN A 36 -15.70 9.07 2.56
C ASN A 36 -14.53 9.01 1.56
N LEU A 37 -13.29 8.80 2.04
CA LEU A 37 -12.16 8.55 1.14
C LEU A 37 -12.41 7.28 0.28
N PHE A 38 -12.87 6.19 0.90
CA PHE A 38 -13.21 4.97 0.16
C PHE A 38 -14.25 5.23 -0.94
N GLU A 39 -15.36 5.88 -0.60
CA GLU A 39 -16.44 6.19 -1.55
C GLU A 39 -16.01 7.10 -2.70
N ASN A 40 -15.15 8.09 -2.43
CA ASN A 40 -14.71 9.05 -3.45
C ASN A 40 -13.68 8.47 -4.44
N TYR A 41 -12.78 7.59 -3.95
CA TYR A 41 -11.60 7.19 -4.72
C TYR A 41 -11.65 5.76 -5.26
N VAL A 42 -12.23 4.80 -4.52
CA VAL A 42 -12.06 3.37 -4.84
C VAL A 42 -12.75 2.97 -6.13
N ASP A 43 -14.00 3.37 -6.35
CA ASP A 43 -14.70 3.00 -7.59
C ASP A 43 -14.03 3.59 -8.83
N ASN A 44 -13.51 4.82 -8.74
CA ASN A 44 -12.74 5.45 -9.81
C ASN A 44 -11.44 4.69 -10.09
N GLY A 45 -10.69 4.34 -9.05
CA GLY A 45 -9.47 3.55 -9.16
C GLY A 45 -9.67 2.17 -9.78
N LEU A 46 -10.69 1.44 -9.31
CA LEU A 46 -11.06 0.13 -9.84
C LEU A 46 -11.47 0.22 -11.32
N ASN A 47 -12.30 1.21 -11.68
CA ASN A 47 -12.74 1.42 -13.05
C ASN A 47 -11.58 1.75 -13.99
N PHE A 48 -10.65 2.62 -13.57
CA PHE A 48 -9.49 2.98 -14.37
C PHE A 48 -8.57 1.78 -14.55
N ALA A 49 -8.20 1.09 -13.46
CA ALA A 49 -7.36 -0.10 -13.50
C ALA A 49 -7.96 -1.21 -14.38
N ARG A 50 -9.28 -1.37 -14.38
CA ARG A 50 -9.97 -2.38 -15.22
C ARG A 50 -10.02 -2.00 -16.70
N LYS A 51 -10.31 -0.73 -17.02
CA LYS A 51 -10.59 -0.29 -18.40
C LYS A 51 -9.38 0.22 -19.16
N LYS A 52 -8.37 0.74 -18.45
CA LYS A 52 -7.26 1.51 -19.04
C LYS A 52 -5.89 0.91 -18.75
N CYS A 53 -5.78 -0.02 -17.81
CA CYS A 53 -4.51 -0.63 -17.43
C CYS A 53 -4.47 -2.12 -17.78
N VAL A 54 -3.26 -2.61 -18.04
CA VAL A 54 -2.96 -4.03 -18.23
C VAL A 54 -2.46 -4.60 -16.91
N GLN A 55 -3.04 -5.73 -16.49
CA GLN A 55 -2.68 -6.41 -15.25
C GLN A 55 -1.83 -7.64 -15.54
N ALA A 56 -0.81 -7.89 -14.72
CA ALA A 56 0.07 -9.05 -14.88
C ALA A 56 -0.67 -10.38 -14.66
N MET A 57 -1.61 -10.39 -13.72
CA MET A 57 -2.53 -11.51 -13.48
C MET A 57 -3.97 -11.03 -13.33
N GLN A 58 -4.96 -11.87 -13.64
CA GLN A 58 -6.36 -11.51 -13.38
C GLN A 58 -6.61 -11.44 -11.86
N GLN A 59 -7.19 -10.33 -11.41
CA GLN A 59 -7.51 -10.10 -10.01
C GLN A 59 -8.92 -9.53 -9.90
N VAL A 60 -9.72 -10.07 -8.98
CA VAL A 60 -11.05 -9.53 -8.67
C VAL A 60 -10.93 -8.24 -7.86
N ASP A 61 -11.82 -7.28 -8.11
CA ASP A 61 -11.80 -5.96 -7.48
C ASP A 61 -11.80 -6.01 -5.95
N ILE A 62 -12.60 -6.93 -5.37
CA ILE A 62 -12.66 -7.11 -3.92
C ILE A 62 -11.29 -7.46 -3.32
N ASN A 63 -10.43 -8.18 -4.06
CA ASN A 63 -9.09 -8.51 -3.57
C ASN A 63 -8.20 -7.27 -3.53
N LYS A 64 -8.36 -6.31 -4.46
CA LYS A 64 -7.62 -5.03 -4.41
C LYS A 64 -8.02 -4.24 -3.17
N VAL A 65 -9.32 -4.10 -2.92
CA VAL A 65 -9.82 -3.40 -1.72
C VAL A 65 -9.44 -4.13 -0.43
N THR A 66 -9.44 -5.46 -0.44
CA THR A 66 -8.97 -6.28 0.70
C THR A 66 -7.49 -6.01 1.00
N THR A 67 -6.63 -5.97 -0.02
CA THR A 67 -5.21 -5.61 0.13
C THR A 67 -5.04 -4.20 0.66
N MET A 68 -5.85 -3.24 0.18
CA MET A 68 -5.86 -1.87 0.67
C MET A 68 -6.18 -1.80 2.17
N CYS A 69 -7.24 -2.47 2.62
CA CYS A 69 -7.59 -2.56 4.04
C CYS A 69 -6.50 -3.24 4.88
N CYS A 70 -5.88 -4.31 4.37
CA CYS A 70 -4.79 -4.99 5.07
C CYS A 70 -3.57 -4.06 5.23
N LEU A 71 -3.20 -3.32 4.18
CA LEU A 71 -2.16 -2.31 4.30
C LEU A 71 -2.58 -1.26 5.33
N LEU A 72 -3.74 -0.61 5.19
CA LEU A 72 -4.20 0.40 6.14
C LEU A 72 -4.18 -0.08 7.59
N GLU A 73 -4.60 -1.31 7.84
CA GLU A 73 -4.52 -1.96 9.15
C GLU A 73 -3.08 -2.04 9.67
N SER A 74 -2.13 -2.47 8.84
CA SER A 74 -0.71 -2.51 9.20
C SER A 74 -0.10 -1.12 9.47
N PHE A 75 -0.61 -0.06 8.83
CA PHE A 75 -0.15 1.31 9.04
C PHE A 75 -0.76 1.95 10.29
N PHE A 76 -2.07 1.75 10.52
CA PHE A 76 -2.81 2.39 11.60
C PHE A 76 -2.73 1.63 12.93
N PHE A 77 -2.54 0.31 12.89
CA PHE A 77 -2.54 -0.53 14.08
C PHE A 77 -1.32 -1.47 14.12
N PRO A 78 -0.09 -0.96 13.97
CA PRO A 78 1.09 -1.78 14.17
C PRO A 78 1.18 -2.25 15.62
N GLU A 79 1.81 -3.40 15.86
CA GLU A 79 2.04 -3.92 17.21
C GLU A 79 2.83 -2.94 18.11
N LYS A 80 3.66 -2.07 17.50
CA LYS A 80 4.45 -1.05 18.17
C LYS A 80 4.36 0.28 17.40
N GLY A 81 4.17 1.40 18.12
CA GLY A 81 4.37 2.75 17.58
C GLY A 81 3.32 3.24 16.56
N GLY A 82 2.04 2.94 16.77
CA GLY A 82 0.95 3.41 15.91
C GLY A 82 0.64 4.92 16.03
N PRO A 83 -0.12 5.49 15.08
CA PRO A 83 -0.55 6.88 15.14
C PRO A 83 -1.45 7.19 16.33
N ASP A 84 -1.29 8.39 16.89
CA ASP A 84 -2.17 8.89 17.94
C ASP A 84 -3.47 9.43 17.35
N PHE A 85 -4.56 8.69 17.49
CA PHE A 85 -5.89 9.08 17.00
C PHE A 85 -6.53 10.24 17.81
N ASN A 86 -5.87 10.73 18.87
CA ASN A 86 -6.32 11.89 19.64
C ASN A 86 -5.57 13.18 19.30
N MET A 87 -4.66 13.15 18.32
CA MET A 87 -3.99 14.35 17.83
C MET A 87 -4.97 15.34 17.18
N ASP A 88 -4.49 16.54 16.89
CA ASP A 88 -5.23 17.56 16.13
C ASP A 88 -5.87 16.99 14.85
N THR A 89 -7.16 17.30 14.63
CA THR A 89 -7.98 16.72 13.56
C THR A 89 -7.37 16.94 12.18
N ASN A 90 -6.80 18.12 11.90
CA ASN A 90 -6.20 18.41 10.59
C ASN A 90 -4.94 17.55 10.36
N LYS A 91 -4.11 17.39 11.39
CA LYS A 91 -2.91 16.53 11.30
C LYS A 91 -3.28 15.06 11.16
N LEU A 92 -4.34 14.62 11.84
CA LEU A 92 -4.84 13.26 11.75
C LEU A 92 -5.41 12.97 10.36
N ASN A 93 -6.27 13.84 9.84
CA ASN A 93 -6.85 13.71 8.51
C ASN A 93 -5.76 13.69 7.43
N SER A 94 -4.75 14.56 7.55
CA SER A 94 -3.63 14.57 6.61
C SER A 94 -2.82 13.28 6.63
N LEU A 95 -2.55 12.71 7.81
CA LEU A 95 -1.89 11.41 7.93
C LEU A 95 -2.74 10.28 7.34
N ILE A 96 -4.03 10.25 7.64
CA ILE A 96 -4.97 9.24 7.12
C ILE A 96 -5.05 9.33 5.61
N CYS A 97 -5.20 10.54 5.06
CA CYS A 97 -5.29 10.77 3.62
C CYS A 97 -4.00 10.37 2.90
N THR A 98 -2.84 10.76 3.44
CA THR A 98 -1.52 10.38 2.90
C THR A 98 -1.32 8.87 2.91
N THR A 99 -1.69 8.21 4.01
CA THR A 99 -1.64 6.74 4.12
C THR A 99 -2.62 6.09 3.16
N PHE A 100 -3.83 6.65 3.04
CA PHE A 100 -4.86 6.17 2.11
C PHE A 100 -4.36 6.23 0.67
N LEU A 101 -3.80 7.35 0.22
CA LEU A 101 -3.20 7.50 -1.11
C LEU A 101 -2.14 6.41 -1.35
N PHE A 102 -1.19 6.24 -0.43
CA PHE A 102 -0.15 5.23 -0.56
C PHE A 102 -0.75 3.82 -0.69
N THR A 103 -1.66 3.43 0.21
CA THR A 103 -2.29 2.10 0.16
C THR A 103 -3.19 1.91 -1.07
N PHE A 104 -3.82 2.97 -1.56
CA PHE A 104 -4.58 2.99 -2.80
C PHE A 104 -3.68 2.68 -4.00
N LEU A 105 -2.54 3.39 -4.13
CA LEU A 105 -1.58 3.15 -5.20
C LEU A 105 -1.09 1.69 -5.19
N TRP A 106 -0.61 1.20 -4.04
CA TRP A 106 -0.03 -0.14 -3.95
C TRP A 106 -1.06 -1.27 -4.04
N SER A 107 -2.33 -1.03 -3.73
CA SER A 107 -3.38 -2.04 -3.86
C SER A 107 -4.00 -2.09 -5.25
N MET A 108 -4.25 -0.92 -5.86
CA MET A 108 -4.86 -0.82 -7.18
C MET A 108 -3.85 -1.11 -8.28
N ALA A 109 -2.65 -0.52 -8.16
CA ALA A 109 -1.61 -0.60 -9.16
C ALA A 109 -0.56 -1.70 -8.92
N GLY A 110 -0.55 -2.34 -7.74
CA GLY A 110 0.47 -3.35 -7.37
C GLY A 110 0.52 -4.59 -8.27
N ASN A 111 -0.48 -4.78 -9.14
CA ASN A 111 -0.54 -5.87 -10.12
C ASN A 111 -0.56 -5.34 -11.57
N LEU A 112 -0.28 -4.07 -11.80
CA LEU A 112 -0.16 -3.51 -13.15
C LEU A 112 1.20 -3.86 -13.73
N VAL A 113 1.25 -3.97 -15.05
CA VAL A 113 2.51 -4.02 -15.77
C VAL A 113 3.07 -2.61 -15.94
N GLU A 114 4.39 -2.53 -16.14
CA GLU A 114 5.13 -1.26 -16.25
C GLU A 114 4.53 -0.28 -17.27
N THR A 115 4.04 -0.78 -18.42
CA THR A 115 3.43 0.06 -19.47
C THR A 115 2.15 0.78 -19.04
N SER A 116 1.51 0.37 -17.94
CA SER A 116 0.32 1.01 -17.38
C SER A 116 0.60 1.90 -16.17
N MET A 117 1.84 1.89 -15.66
CA MET A 117 2.21 2.63 -14.45
C MET A 117 2.13 4.13 -14.65
N ASP A 118 2.68 4.67 -15.74
CA ASP A 118 2.64 6.10 -16.05
C ASP A 118 1.21 6.65 -16.21
N ALA A 119 0.36 5.88 -16.88
CA ALA A 119 -1.05 6.23 -17.06
C ALA A 119 -1.80 6.23 -15.72
N PHE A 120 -1.50 5.26 -14.84
CA PHE A 120 -2.10 5.19 -13.51
C PHE A 120 -1.56 6.30 -12.58
N ASP A 121 -0.27 6.64 -12.67
CA ASP A 121 0.32 7.76 -11.92
C ASP A 121 -0.38 9.07 -12.25
N THR A 122 -0.52 9.38 -13.54
CA THR A 122 -1.22 10.58 -14.02
C THR A 122 -2.66 10.61 -13.51
N PHE A 123 -3.39 9.50 -13.67
CA PHE A 123 -4.75 9.37 -13.16
C PHE A 123 -4.85 9.59 -11.65
N ALA A 124 -3.94 8.99 -10.86
CA ALA A 124 -3.95 9.15 -9.42
C ALA A 124 -3.63 10.59 -9.01
N ARG A 125 -2.72 11.27 -9.70
CA ARG A 125 -2.43 12.69 -9.44
C ARG A 125 -3.64 13.57 -9.69
N ASP A 126 -4.33 13.35 -10.81
CA ASP A 126 -5.55 14.09 -11.16
C ASP A 126 -6.68 13.78 -10.18
N LEU A 127 -6.82 12.52 -9.78
CA LEU A 127 -7.88 12.09 -8.85
C LEU A 127 -7.70 12.71 -7.46
N PHE A 128 -6.46 12.88 -7.00
CA PHE A 128 -6.15 13.43 -5.67
C PHE A 128 -5.83 14.93 -5.68
N SER A 129 -5.85 15.62 -6.84
CA SER A 129 -5.42 17.03 -6.97
C SER A 129 -6.19 18.00 -6.08
N ASP A 130 -7.48 17.74 -5.89
CA ASP A 130 -8.39 18.63 -5.14
C ASP A 130 -8.37 18.37 -3.63
N THR A 131 -7.55 17.41 -3.19
CA THR A 131 -7.53 16.94 -1.80
C THR A 131 -6.53 17.75 -0.98
N GLN A 132 -7.02 18.68 -0.16
CA GLN A 132 -6.17 19.56 0.65
C GLN A 132 -5.38 18.84 1.76
N ASP A 133 -5.84 17.64 2.14
CA ASP A 133 -5.24 16.85 3.21
C ASP A 133 -3.97 16.09 2.78
N VAL A 134 -3.69 15.99 1.46
CA VAL A 134 -2.50 15.32 0.94
C VAL A 134 -1.62 16.26 0.14
N LYS A 135 -0.30 16.17 0.35
CA LYS A 135 0.68 16.91 -0.45
C LYS A 135 1.35 15.94 -1.40
N LEU A 136 0.94 16.02 -2.67
CA LEU A 136 1.56 15.21 -3.72
C LEU A 136 2.99 15.69 -4.00
N PRO A 137 3.96 14.78 -4.18
CA PRO A 137 5.31 15.15 -4.56
C PRO A 137 5.35 15.73 -5.98
N GLY A 138 6.13 16.80 -6.16
CA GLY A 138 6.23 17.53 -7.44
C GLY A 138 7.20 16.93 -8.46
N SER A 139 8.00 15.93 -8.08
CA SER A 139 8.98 15.26 -8.95
C SER A 139 8.87 13.74 -8.85
N GLY A 140 9.26 13.01 -9.89
CA GLY A 140 9.18 11.54 -9.92
C GLY A 140 7.75 11.00 -10.00
N ASP A 141 7.62 9.68 -10.11
CA ASP A 141 6.31 9.01 -10.00
C ASP A 141 5.89 8.88 -8.52
N LEU A 142 4.60 8.69 -8.26
CA LEU A 142 4.07 8.48 -6.91
C LEU A 142 4.55 7.16 -6.29
N PHE A 143 5.00 6.20 -7.12
CA PHE A 143 5.55 4.92 -6.68
C PHE A 143 6.97 5.04 -6.11
N SER A 144 7.67 6.14 -6.38
CA SER A 144 9.00 6.46 -5.87
C SER A 144 8.99 6.99 -4.43
N TYR A 145 7.81 7.06 -3.81
CA TYR A 145 7.65 7.55 -2.44
C TYR A 145 7.06 6.51 -1.50
N PHE A 146 7.45 6.60 -0.24
CA PHE A 146 6.88 5.85 0.88
C PHE A 146 6.30 6.77 1.94
N VAL A 147 5.42 6.24 2.78
CA VAL A 147 4.87 6.98 3.92
C VAL A 147 5.86 6.90 5.08
N ASP A 148 6.47 8.03 5.41
CA ASP A 148 7.31 8.20 6.59
C ASP A 148 6.40 8.53 7.79
N PHE A 149 6.45 7.69 8.83
CA PHE A 149 5.60 7.80 10.01
C PHE A 149 6.05 8.90 10.98
N ASP A 150 7.34 9.23 10.98
CA ASP A 150 7.89 10.28 11.83
C ASP A 150 7.52 11.66 11.28
N THR A 151 7.67 11.83 9.97
CA THR A 151 7.36 13.10 9.29
C THR A 151 5.90 13.20 8.82
N ARG A 152 5.18 12.08 8.75
CA ARG A 152 3.78 11.94 8.29
C ARG A 152 3.59 12.41 6.85
N ARG A 153 4.59 12.20 6.01
CA ARG A 153 4.65 12.66 4.62
C ARG A 153 5.12 11.57 3.69
N LEU A 154 4.94 11.81 2.39
CA LEU A 154 5.57 11.03 1.34
C LEU A 154 7.03 11.44 1.22
N GLU A 155 7.93 10.49 1.44
CA GLU A 155 9.38 10.67 1.33
C GLU A 155 9.94 9.70 0.27
N PRO A 156 11.00 10.06 -0.46
CA PRO A 156 11.57 9.20 -1.50
C PRO A 156 12.14 7.91 -0.92
N TRP A 157 11.97 6.77 -1.59
CA TRP A 157 12.53 5.48 -1.14
C TRP A 157 14.05 5.52 -0.96
N GLU A 158 14.75 6.37 -1.71
CA GLU A 158 16.19 6.60 -1.66
C GLU A 158 16.68 6.94 -0.25
N LYS A 159 15.84 7.59 0.57
CA LYS A 159 16.17 7.97 1.96
C LYS A 159 16.39 6.77 2.87
N ILE A 160 15.78 5.63 2.57
CA ILE A 160 15.82 4.43 3.41
C ILE A 160 16.59 3.26 2.77
N ILE A 161 17.33 3.52 1.68
CA ILE A 161 18.21 2.52 1.08
C ILE A 161 19.46 2.35 1.95
N PRO A 162 19.71 1.15 2.50
CA PRO A 162 20.92 0.93 3.29
C PRO A 162 22.16 0.90 2.39
N SER A 163 23.28 1.42 2.89
CA SER A 163 24.55 1.36 2.18
C SER A 163 24.99 -0.09 1.99
N PHE A 164 25.30 -0.46 0.74
CA PHE A 164 25.85 -1.79 0.44
C PHE A 164 27.30 -1.86 0.94
N LYS A 165 27.59 -2.87 1.76
CA LYS A 165 28.96 -3.22 2.17
C LYS A 165 29.25 -4.64 1.70
N TYR A 166 30.22 -4.75 0.79
CA TYR A 166 30.66 -6.06 0.31
C TYR A 166 31.33 -6.84 1.45
N ASN A 167 30.92 -8.10 1.62
CA ASN A 167 31.57 -9.04 2.52
C ASN A 167 31.99 -10.29 1.72
N SER A 168 33.29 -10.54 1.64
CA SER A 168 33.88 -11.68 0.92
C SER A 168 33.58 -13.04 1.57
N GLU A 169 33.14 -13.06 2.83
CA GLU A 169 32.76 -14.28 3.54
C GLU A 169 31.37 -14.80 3.14
N ILE A 170 30.52 -13.93 2.58
CA ILE A 170 29.18 -14.29 2.11
C ILE A 170 29.31 -14.89 0.71
N ALA A 171 28.70 -16.05 0.49
CA ALA A 171 28.67 -16.68 -0.81
C ALA A 171 28.03 -15.75 -1.86
N TYR A 172 28.57 -15.73 -3.07
CA TYR A 172 28.11 -14.82 -4.13
C TYR A 172 26.60 -14.88 -4.38
N PHE A 173 26.00 -16.09 -4.29
CA PHE A 173 24.57 -16.29 -4.48
C PHE A 173 23.69 -15.77 -3.33
N ASP A 174 24.28 -15.50 -2.16
CA ASP A 174 23.61 -14.95 -0.98
C ASP A 174 23.82 -13.44 -0.83
N LEU A 175 24.70 -12.84 -1.66
CA LEU A 175 24.90 -11.39 -1.69
C LEU A 175 23.66 -10.70 -2.29
N LEU A 176 22.95 -9.93 -1.47
CA LEU A 176 21.88 -9.05 -1.92
C LEU A 176 22.33 -7.60 -1.89
N VAL A 177 22.33 -6.94 -3.03
CA VAL A 177 22.55 -5.49 -3.12
C VAL A 177 21.21 -4.78 -2.84
N PRO A 178 21.13 -3.92 -1.82
CA PRO A 178 19.93 -3.13 -1.57
C PRO A 178 19.67 -2.17 -2.74
N THR A 179 18.56 -2.38 -3.43
CA THR A 179 18.04 -1.49 -4.47
C THR A 179 16.72 -0.85 -4.02
N VAL A 180 16.27 0.18 -4.73
CA VAL A 180 14.94 0.80 -4.52
C VAL A 180 13.85 -0.28 -4.49
N ASP A 181 13.85 -1.19 -5.46
CA ASP A 181 12.85 -2.26 -5.55
C ASP A 181 12.92 -3.22 -4.36
N THR A 182 14.12 -3.62 -3.95
CA THR A 182 14.30 -4.53 -2.81
C THR A 182 13.76 -3.92 -1.53
N VAL A 183 14.01 -2.62 -1.32
CA VAL A 183 13.53 -1.89 -0.13
C VAL A 183 12.01 -1.69 -0.20
N ARG A 184 11.48 -1.25 -1.34
CA ARG A 184 10.06 -1.02 -1.59
C ARG A 184 9.21 -2.27 -1.39
N PHE A 185 9.55 -3.36 -2.08
CA PHE A 185 8.81 -4.63 -1.96
C PHE A 185 9.05 -5.29 -0.60
N GLY A 186 10.25 -5.17 -0.03
CA GLY A 186 10.57 -5.61 1.32
C GLY A 186 9.70 -4.91 2.37
N PHE A 187 9.53 -3.60 2.25
CA PHE A 187 8.69 -2.79 3.15
C PHE A 187 7.22 -3.20 3.09
N LEU A 188 6.63 -3.33 1.89
CA LEU A 188 5.24 -3.78 1.73
C LEU A 188 5.02 -5.18 2.30
N MET A 189 5.99 -6.08 2.06
CA MET A 189 5.95 -7.43 2.61
C MET A 189 6.02 -7.41 4.14
N GLU A 190 6.95 -6.66 4.73
CA GLU A 190 7.08 -6.55 6.19
C GLU A 190 5.78 -6.05 6.82
N LYS A 191 5.15 -5.04 6.22
CA LYS A 191 3.86 -4.50 6.67
C LYS A 191 2.73 -5.52 6.62
N LEU A 192 2.63 -6.30 5.54
CA LEU A 192 1.59 -7.33 5.42
C LEU A 192 1.87 -8.54 6.33
N LEU A 193 3.13 -8.94 6.48
CA LEU A 193 3.51 -10.02 7.40
C LEU A 193 3.27 -9.65 8.87
N ALA A 194 3.44 -8.38 9.25
CA ALA A 194 3.16 -7.90 10.60
C ALA A 194 1.70 -8.11 11.05
N ILE A 195 0.77 -8.24 10.10
CA ILE A 195 -0.64 -8.57 10.37
C ILE A 195 -1.01 -9.99 9.93
N ASN A 196 -0.01 -10.88 9.80
CA ASN A 196 -0.15 -12.27 9.37
C ASN A 196 -0.87 -12.44 8.02
N ARG A 197 -0.63 -11.50 7.08
CA ARG A 197 -1.12 -11.61 5.70
C ARG A 197 -0.04 -12.10 4.76
N SER A 198 -0.35 -13.21 4.09
CA SER A 198 0.51 -13.78 3.04
C SER A 198 0.48 -12.89 1.79
N VAL A 199 1.63 -12.80 1.12
CA VAL A 199 1.82 -12.00 -0.09
C VAL A 199 2.30 -12.87 -1.25
N MET A 200 1.90 -12.51 -2.47
CA MET A 200 2.36 -13.16 -3.69
C MET A 200 3.22 -12.18 -4.49
N PHE A 201 4.51 -12.51 -4.65
CA PHE A 201 5.39 -11.80 -5.57
C PHE A 201 5.53 -12.55 -6.88
N THR A 202 5.31 -11.83 -7.98
CA THR A 202 5.50 -12.34 -9.33
C THR A 202 6.64 -11.58 -10.01
N GLY A 203 7.22 -12.17 -11.06
CA GLY A 203 8.36 -11.60 -11.78
C GLY A 203 9.11 -12.68 -12.56
N THR A 204 10.10 -12.32 -13.36
CA THR A 204 10.95 -13.27 -14.07
C THR A 204 11.90 -14.00 -13.10
N THR A 205 12.56 -15.07 -13.55
CA THR A 205 13.55 -15.78 -12.74
C THR A 205 14.81 -14.92 -12.57
N GLY A 206 15.41 -14.90 -11.37
CA GLY A 206 16.67 -14.20 -11.11
C GLY A 206 16.57 -12.75 -10.60
N VAL A 207 15.35 -12.21 -10.38
CA VAL A 207 15.15 -10.81 -9.93
C VAL A 207 15.09 -10.64 -8.39
N GLY A 208 15.75 -11.52 -7.63
CA GLY A 208 15.85 -11.37 -6.17
C GLY A 208 14.58 -11.68 -5.34
N LYS A 209 13.52 -12.21 -5.95
CA LYS A 209 12.25 -12.58 -5.27
C LYS A 209 12.42 -13.49 -4.04
N VAL A 210 13.31 -14.48 -4.12
CA VAL A 210 13.56 -15.42 -3.02
C VAL A 210 14.36 -14.74 -1.92
N THR A 211 15.33 -13.91 -2.30
CA THR A 211 16.21 -13.22 -1.37
C THR A 211 15.49 -12.13 -0.57
N SER A 212 14.54 -11.42 -1.18
CA SER A 212 13.68 -10.48 -0.45
C SER A 212 12.83 -11.21 0.60
N HIS A 213 12.23 -12.36 0.25
CA HIS A 213 11.44 -13.19 1.17
C HIS A 213 12.25 -13.74 2.35
N VAL A 214 13.52 -14.12 2.12
CA VAL A 214 14.41 -14.61 3.17
C VAL A 214 14.82 -13.49 4.13
N GLN A 215 15.09 -12.28 3.63
CA GLN A 215 15.49 -11.14 4.48
C GLN A 215 14.37 -10.63 5.39
N SER A 216 13.11 -10.65 4.96
CA SER A 216 12.01 -10.23 5.86
C SER A 216 11.84 -11.19 7.03
N ARG A 217 11.89 -12.50 6.77
CA ARG A 217 11.85 -13.53 7.82
C ARG A 217 13.02 -13.45 8.79
N ALA A 218 14.23 -13.12 8.31
CA ALA A 218 15.41 -13.00 9.15
C ALA A 218 15.37 -11.83 10.15
N LYS A 219 14.50 -10.82 9.92
CA LYS A 219 14.31 -9.69 10.86
C LYS A 219 13.17 -9.92 11.87
N THR A 220 12.36 -10.95 11.69
CA THR A 220 11.19 -11.26 12.55
C THR A 220 11.52 -12.29 13.65
N PHE A 221 12.76 -12.76 13.76
CA PHE A 221 13.25 -13.63 14.83
C PHE A 221 14.41 -12.98 15.60
#